data_AF-A0A9P7G4W4-F1
#
_entry.id   AF-A0A9P7G4W4-F1
#
_cell.length_a   1.000
_cell.length_b   1.000
_cell.length_c   1.000
_cell.angle_alpha   90.00
_cell.angle_beta   90.00
_cell.angle_gamma   90.00
#
_symmetry.space_group_name_H-M   'P 1'
#
loop_
_entity.id
_entity.type
_entity.pdbx_description
1 polymer ?
#
loop_
_entity_poly.entity_id
_entity_poly.type
_entity_poly.pdbx_seq_one_letter_code
_entity_poly.pdbx_strand_id
1 'polypeptide(L)'
;MPGPSNMKKKRKSQKRSKQSYGRPLSSSSATFSPSPIFDHRDDHDDARSSSSLSPSPVRLLTPPPHTQILGDIEILPVESDPAHDSDYKWTRGFPREHLQPDRKNEVEPITVPPPFIYDPGNGPRVRDTRAFLASKFFAQPPALDVRSHFRVLLPCTQKLQDPLCAEFAQEEVLQMLMTVLPEETALVLWYNKSRAMSRICPACQRLYRLGDVLPDHLPDSGPPLEPPTQLYREQTISGLCSPVCFIVASFNYPGATRSAWGKMEDEFDDYTWSVLNGPGENNAQGDLGIGLSMLMKMTRLPDLGLAQLCLGMDSEDVDGLAEEGWSESRVGTP
;
A
#
# COMPACT_ATOMS: atom_id res chain seq x y z
N MET A 1 21.11 23.33 20.90
CA MET A 1 22.35 22.60 21.26
C MET A 1 23.04 22.18 19.97
N PRO A 2 24.35 22.42 19.77
CA PRO A 2 25.04 22.05 18.54
C PRO A 2 25.23 20.52 18.49
N GLY A 3 24.78 19.89 17.41
CA GLY A 3 24.89 18.44 17.20
C GLY A 3 26.29 17.98 16.76
N PRO A 4 26.64 16.69 16.96
CA PRO A 4 27.98 16.19 16.71
C PRO A 4 28.28 16.06 15.22
N SER A 5 29.44 16.58 14.84
CA SER A 5 29.97 16.64 13.48
C SER A 5 30.55 15.29 13.05
N ASN A 6 30.09 14.79 11.90
CA ASN A 6 30.43 13.48 11.36
C ASN A 6 31.82 13.50 10.67
N MET A 7 32.89 13.20 11.42
CA MET A 7 34.24 13.09 10.87
C MET A 7 34.47 11.73 10.19
N LYS A 8 34.23 11.67 8.87
CA LYS A 8 34.60 10.51 8.03
C LYS A 8 36.13 10.29 8.07
N LYS A 9 36.56 9.21 8.72
CA LYS A 9 37.95 8.74 8.76
C LYS A 9 38.33 8.14 7.41
N LYS A 10 39.12 8.89 6.63
CA LYS A 10 39.76 8.48 5.38
C LYS A 10 40.73 7.32 5.66
N ARG A 11 40.37 6.07 5.32
CA ARG A 11 41.35 4.95 5.30
C ARG A 11 42.27 5.11 4.10
N LYS A 12 43.54 5.42 4.38
CA LYS A 12 44.67 5.36 3.45
C LYS A 12 44.89 3.90 3.02
N SER A 13 44.72 3.58 1.74
CA SER A 13 45.40 2.45 1.12
C SER A 13 46.73 2.94 0.52
N GLN A 14 47.84 2.47 1.11
CA GLN A 14 49.18 2.59 0.55
C GLN A 14 49.68 1.19 0.21
N LYS A 15 49.98 0.94 -1.08
CA LYS A 15 51.09 0.11 -1.60
C LYS A 15 51.06 0.21 -3.15
N ARG A 16 51.86 1.10 -3.75
CA ARG A 16 53.19 0.86 -4.34
C ARG A 16 53.20 -0.20 -5.45
N SER A 17 53.17 0.23 -6.71
CA SER A 17 54.11 -0.21 -7.75
C SER A 17 54.65 1.02 -8.49
N LYS A 18 55.92 0.94 -8.86
CA LYS A 18 56.75 2.01 -9.43
C LYS A 18 56.69 1.97 -10.97
N GLN A 19 57.19 3.06 -11.58
CA GLN A 19 57.91 3.17 -12.86
C GLN A 19 57.12 3.91 -13.97
N SER A 20 57.60 4.94 -14.68
CA SER A 20 58.73 5.87 -14.56
C SER A 20 58.65 6.93 -15.68
N TYR A 21 59.25 8.12 -15.46
CA TYR A 21 59.67 9.19 -16.42
C TYR A 21 58.58 9.88 -17.28
N GLY A 22 58.48 11.21 -17.42
CA GLY A 22 59.23 12.34 -16.90
C GLY A 22 58.91 13.65 -17.66
N ARG A 23 58.89 14.78 -16.93
CA ARG A 23 59.25 16.17 -17.32
C ARG A 23 58.23 17.07 -18.11
N PRO A 24 58.37 18.42 -18.09
CA PRO A 24 57.82 19.27 -17.01
C PRO A 24 57.09 20.57 -17.46
N LEU A 25 56.52 21.28 -16.45
CA LEU A 25 56.35 22.75 -16.31
C LEU A 25 55.57 23.55 -17.38
N SER A 26 54.44 24.14 -16.96
CA SER A 26 54.26 25.60 -17.04
C SER A 26 53.02 26.08 -16.28
N SER A 27 53.26 27.06 -15.43
CA SER A 27 52.31 27.95 -14.77
C SER A 27 51.61 28.89 -15.75
N SER A 28 50.31 29.09 -15.62
CA SER A 28 49.68 30.41 -15.80
C SER A 28 48.23 30.44 -15.34
N SER A 29 47.97 31.42 -14.49
CA SER A 29 46.70 32.06 -14.17
C SER A 29 45.98 32.61 -15.41
N ALA A 30 44.66 32.43 -15.50
CA ALA A 30 43.73 33.48 -15.94
C ALA A 30 42.26 33.01 -15.80
N THR A 31 41.50 33.85 -15.09
CA THR A 31 40.06 34.05 -15.12
C THR A 31 39.50 34.06 -16.55
N PHE A 32 38.34 33.41 -16.80
CA PHE A 32 37.23 33.91 -17.63
C PHE A 32 36.08 32.87 -17.66
N SER A 33 34.87 33.33 -17.30
CA SER A 33 33.54 32.75 -17.62
C SER A 33 33.21 33.07 -19.11
N PRO A 34 32.14 32.58 -19.80
CA PRO A 34 30.98 31.76 -19.38
C PRO A 34 30.58 30.61 -20.37
N SER A 35 29.44 29.98 -20.07
CA SER A 35 28.64 28.89 -20.66
C SER A 35 28.70 28.56 -22.16
N PRO A 36 28.47 27.29 -22.56
CA PRO A 36 28.13 26.94 -23.94
C PRO A 36 26.61 27.04 -24.22
N ILE A 37 26.33 27.87 -25.21
CA ILE A 37 25.13 27.99 -26.02
C ILE A 37 24.94 26.67 -26.81
N PHE A 38 23.76 26.05 -26.73
CA PHE A 38 23.32 25.07 -27.73
C PHE A 38 22.29 25.73 -28.63
N ASP A 39 22.77 26.12 -29.82
CA ASP A 39 21.95 26.33 -31.01
C ASP A 39 21.42 24.96 -31.46
N HIS A 40 20.10 24.79 -31.50
CA HIS A 40 19.50 23.82 -32.43
C HIS A 40 18.36 24.49 -33.18
N ARG A 41 18.61 24.61 -34.49
CA ARG A 41 17.77 25.20 -35.52
C ARG A 41 16.44 24.47 -35.70
N ASP A 42 15.47 25.29 -36.11
CA ASP A 42 14.22 25.02 -36.78
C ASP A 42 14.30 23.91 -37.85
N ASP A 43 13.24 23.12 -37.94
CA ASP A 43 12.57 22.94 -39.23
C ASP A 43 11.05 22.83 -39.01
N HIS A 44 10.36 23.74 -39.70
CA HIS A 44 8.92 23.93 -39.80
C HIS A 44 8.45 23.22 -41.09
N ASP A 45 7.13 23.07 -41.24
CA ASP A 45 6.37 22.56 -42.41
C ASP A 45 6.01 21.06 -42.30
N ASP A 46 4.76 20.60 -42.45
CA ASP A 46 3.58 21.15 -43.10
C ASP A 46 2.31 20.58 -42.44
N ALA A 47 1.39 21.46 -42.05
CA ALA A 47 0.07 21.10 -41.58
C ALA A 47 -0.90 20.98 -42.77
N ARG A 48 -1.31 19.74 -43.10
CA ARG A 48 -2.49 19.48 -43.93
C ARG A 48 -3.67 19.03 -43.07
N SER A 49 -4.72 19.82 -43.17
CA SER A 49 -6.11 19.60 -42.77
C SER A 49 -6.59 18.15 -42.95
N SER A 50 -7.48 17.66 -42.07
CA SER A 50 -8.92 17.56 -42.35
C SER A 50 -9.65 16.68 -41.32
N SER A 51 -10.93 17.03 -41.12
CA SER A 51 -12.04 16.12 -40.79
C SER A 51 -12.36 15.89 -39.31
N SER A 52 -13.19 16.82 -38.83
CA SER A 52 -14.21 16.62 -37.80
C SER A 52 -15.04 15.35 -38.05
N LEU A 53 -15.07 14.45 -37.08
CA LEU A 53 -16.19 13.54 -36.87
C LEU A 53 -16.54 13.54 -35.38
N SER A 54 -17.71 14.10 -35.07
CA SER A 54 -18.35 13.97 -33.76
C SER A 54 -18.67 12.50 -33.48
N PRO A 55 -18.18 11.89 -32.39
CA PRO A 55 -18.75 10.65 -31.90
C PRO A 55 -20.05 10.98 -31.16
N SER A 56 -21.13 10.33 -31.59
CA SER A 56 -22.43 10.36 -30.92
C SER A 56 -22.32 9.84 -29.48
N PRO A 57 -23.16 10.31 -28.53
CA PRO A 57 -23.08 9.87 -27.15
C PRO A 57 -23.40 8.38 -27.03
N VAL A 58 -22.44 7.63 -26.48
CA VAL A 58 -22.61 6.23 -26.09
C VAL A 58 -23.71 6.18 -25.04
N ARG A 59 -24.85 5.60 -25.40
CA ARG A 59 -25.92 5.30 -24.44
C ARG A 59 -25.40 4.25 -23.47
N LEU A 60 -25.22 4.64 -22.21
CA LEU A 60 -25.08 3.77 -21.06
C LEU A 60 -26.22 2.75 -21.07
N LEU A 61 -25.88 1.51 -21.42
CA LEU A 61 -26.72 0.35 -21.16
C LEU A 61 -26.65 0.08 -19.66
N THR A 62 -27.58 0.65 -18.90
CA THR A 62 -27.91 0.15 -17.57
C THR A 62 -28.38 -1.29 -17.71
N PRO A 63 -27.77 -2.27 -17.04
CA PRO A 63 -28.34 -3.62 -16.98
C PRO A 63 -29.74 -3.53 -16.36
N PRO A 64 -30.71 -4.32 -16.84
CA PRO A 64 -32.05 -4.36 -16.25
C PRO A 64 -31.94 -4.76 -14.76
N PRO A 65 -32.78 -4.20 -13.88
CA PRO A 65 -32.78 -4.59 -12.48
C PRO A 65 -33.08 -6.09 -12.40
N HIS A 66 -32.16 -6.85 -11.78
CA HIS A 66 -32.43 -8.22 -11.39
C HIS A 66 -33.63 -8.21 -10.44
N THR A 67 -34.80 -8.58 -10.97
CA THR A 67 -35.95 -8.98 -10.18
C THR A 67 -35.49 -10.10 -9.26
N GLN A 68 -35.61 -9.83 -7.97
CA GLN A 68 -35.32 -10.77 -6.90
C GLN A 68 -36.16 -12.02 -7.12
N ILE A 69 -35.50 -13.12 -7.47
CA ILE A 69 -36.03 -14.45 -7.19
C ILE A 69 -35.86 -14.61 -5.69
N LEU A 70 -36.91 -14.28 -4.94
CA LEU A 70 -37.13 -14.82 -3.61
C LEU A 70 -37.17 -16.35 -3.80
N GLY A 71 -36.01 -16.98 -3.60
CA GLY A 71 -35.96 -18.41 -3.35
C GLY A 71 -36.63 -18.64 -2.01
N ASP A 72 -37.65 -19.50 -2.02
CA ASP A 72 -38.36 -19.98 -0.85
C ASP A 72 -37.35 -20.39 0.23
N ILE A 73 -37.30 -19.61 1.31
CA ILE A 73 -36.66 -20.04 2.55
C ILE A 73 -37.62 -21.10 3.11
N GLU A 74 -37.26 -22.37 2.94
CA GLU A 74 -37.80 -23.46 3.75
C GLU A 74 -37.50 -23.14 5.21
N ILE A 75 -38.51 -22.62 5.90
CA ILE A 75 -38.54 -22.50 7.35
C ILE A 75 -38.53 -23.93 7.89
N LEU A 76 -37.36 -24.39 8.34
CA LEU A 76 -37.26 -25.65 9.07
C LEU A 76 -38.18 -25.59 10.30
N PRO A 77 -38.96 -26.64 10.56
CA PRO A 77 -39.84 -26.68 11.72
C PRO A 77 -38.98 -26.64 12.98
N VAL A 78 -39.18 -25.60 13.79
CA VAL A 78 -38.71 -25.55 15.17
C VAL A 78 -39.38 -26.71 15.91
N GLU A 79 -38.59 -27.74 16.21
CA GLU A 79 -39.01 -28.83 17.09
C GLU A 79 -39.41 -28.23 18.43
N SER A 80 -40.66 -28.51 18.80
CA SER A 80 -41.29 -28.03 20.02
C SER A 80 -40.81 -28.92 21.15
N ASP A 81 -40.03 -28.35 22.07
CA ASP A 81 -39.69 -29.02 23.33
C ASP A 81 -40.98 -29.33 24.12
N PRO A 82 -41.12 -30.54 24.66
CA PRO A 82 -42.30 -30.94 25.42
C PRO A 82 -42.34 -30.23 26.78
N ALA A 83 -43.53 -29.70 27.05
CA ALA A 83 -44.03 -29.18 28.32
C ALA A 83 -43.28 -29.69 29.57
N HIS A 84 -42.42 -28.83 30.13
CA HIS A 84 -42.06 -28.94 31.54
C HIS A 84 -43.13 -28.21 32.34
N ASP A 85 -44.06 -29.00 32.85
CA ASP A 85 -45.05 -28.62 33.85
C ASP A 85 -44.29 -28.18 35.12
N SER A 86 -44.32 -26.89 35.42
CA SER A 86 -43.84 -26.38 36.70
C SER A 86 -44.73 -25.22 37.12
N ASP A 87 -45.44 -25.55 38.18
CA ASP A 87 -46.57 -24.88 38.82
C ASP A 87 -46.11 -23.61 39.56
N TYR A 88 -45.61 -22.62 38.83
CA TYR A 88 -45.25 -21.32 39.42
C TYR A 88 -46.50 -20.44 39.54
N LYS A 89 -47.15 -20.51 40.70
CA LYS A 89 -48.10 -19.49 41.18
C LYS A 89 -47.46 -18.09 41.17
N TRP A 90 -47.65 -17.35 40.09
CA TRP A 90 -47.50 -15.89 40.08
C TRP A 90 -48.74 -15.27 40.72
N THR A 91 -48.71 -15.14 42.05
CA THR A 91 -49.67 -14.32 42.78
C THR A 91 -49.49 -12.85 42.43
N ARG A 92 -50.54 -12.34 41.79
CA ARG A 92 -50.92 -10.94 41.56
C ARG A 92 -50.37 -9.96 42.60
N GLY A 93 -49.61 -9.01 42.10
CA GLY A 93 -49.25 -7.79 42.81
C GLY A 93 -48.52 -6.84 41.86
N PHE A 94 -49.11 -6.53 40.70
CA PHE A 94 -48.57 -5.49 39.84
C PHE A 94 -48.64 -4.15 40.61
N PRO A 95 -47.49 -3.51 40.92
CA PRO A 95 -47.49 -2.15 41.39
C PRO A 95 -48.13 -1.31 40.30
N ARG A 96 -49.11 -0.49 40.69
CA ARG A 96 -49.77 0.50 39.83
C ARG A 96 -48.76 1.62 39.56
N GLU A 97 -47.76 1.32 38.74
CA GLU A 97 -46.79 2.30 38.28
C GLU A 97 -47.54 3.37 37.50
N HIS A 98 -47.20 4.61 37.86
CA HIS A 98 -47.73 5.82 37.28
C HIS A 98 -47.67 5.73 35.75
N LEU A 99 -48.85 5.83 35.12
CA LEU A 99 -49.02 6.20 33.73
C LEU A 99 -48.24 7.50 33.51
N GLN A 100 -46.98 7.37 33.06
CA GLN A 100 -46.24 8.52 32.57
C GLN A 100 -46.97 9.03 31.34
N PRO A 101 -47.22 10.34 31.26
CA PRO A 101 -47.90 10.93 30.12
C PRO A 101 -47.11 10.61 28.86
N ASP A 102 -47.79 9.91 27.95
CA ASP A 102 -47.60 9.86 26.50
C ASP A 102 -46.35 10.63 26.04
N ARG A 103 -45.18 10.01 26.19
CA ARG A 103 -43.95 10.47 25.52
C ARG A 103 -44.23 10.25 24.05
N LYS A 104 -44.69 11.32 23.41
CA LYS A 104 -44.80 11.45 21.96
C LYS A 104 -43.61 10.71 21.35
N ASN A 105 -43.89 9.62 20.64
CA ASN A 105 -42.91 8.88 19.87
C ASN A 105 -42.34 9.85 18.82
N GLU A 106 -41.36 10.65 19.21
CA GLU A 106 -40.47 11.32 18.29
C GLU A 106 -39.72 10.20 17.59
N VAL A 107 -40.27 9.81 16.44
CA VAL A 107 -39.60 8.92 15.51
C VAL A 107 -38.35 9.65 15.06
N GLU A 108 -37.25 9.40 15.76
CA GLU A 108 -35.95 9.93 15.40
C GLU A 108 -35.69 9.48 13.96
N PRO A 109 -35.55 10.42 13.01
CA PRO A 109 -35.46 10.07 11.60
C PRO A 109 -34.24 9.17 11.42
N ILE A 110 -34.48 7.93 11.00
CA ILE A 110 -33.45 6.94 10.71
C ILE A 110 -32.58 7.52 9.60
N THR A 111 -31.48 8.15 9.98
CA THR A 111 -30.52 8.72 9.06
C THR A 111 -29.65 7.57 8.59
N VAL A 112 -29.92 7.07 7.39
CA VAL A 112 -29.10 6.02 6.79
C VAL A 112 -27.68 6.60 6.61
N PRO A 113 -26.65 5.99 7.20
CA PRO A 113 -25.29 6.49 7.06
C PRO A 113 -24.88 6.47 5.58
N PRO A 114 -24.03 7.42 5.14
CA PRO A 114 -23.57 7.45 3.76
C PRO A 114 -22.81 6.16 3.43
N PRO A 115 -22.87 5.67 2.18
CA PRO A 115 -22.13 4.48 1.79
C PRO A 115 -20.62 4.72 1.92
N PHE A 116 -19.91 3.73 2.47
CA PHE A 116 -18.46 3.76 2.64
C PHE A 116 -17.69 3.35 1.37
N ILE A 117 -18.40 2.94 0.31
CA ILE A 117 -17.85 2.74 -1.05
C ILE A 117 -18.60 3.63 -2.03
N TYR A 118 -17.89 4.26 -2.96
CA TYR A 118 -18.47 5.00 -4.08
C TYR A 118 -17.72 4.70 -5.38
N ASP A 119 -18.35 4.85 -6.54
CA ASP A 119 -17.69 4.64 -7.84
C ASP A 119 -17.87 5.89 -8.72
N PRO A 120 -16.80 6.62 -9.05
CA PRO A 120 -16.86 7.78 -9.95
C PRO A 120 -16.91 7.40 -11.45
N GLY A 121 -17.04 6.12 -11.80
CA GLY A 121 -17.06 5.61 -13.17
C GLY A 121 -15.73 5.04 -13.66
N ASN A 122 -14.70 5.05 -12.82
CA ASN A 122 -13.38 4.44 -13.10
C ASN A 122 -13.00 3.42 -12.01
N GLY A 123 -14.00 2.78 -11.41
CA GLY A 123 -13.87 1.71 -10.44
C GLY A 123 -14.17 2.14 -9.00
N PRO A 124 -14.53 1.18 -8.14
CA PRO A 124 -14.95 1.46 -6.77
C PRO A 124 -13.84 2.06 -5.91
N ARG A 125 -14.21 2.98 -5.03
CA ARG A 125 -13.36 3.71 -4.09
C ARG A 125 -13.85 3.56 -2.66
N VAL A 126 -12.93 3.37 -1.74
CA VAL A 126 -13.21 3.37 -0.30
C VAL A 126 -13.26 4.83 0.18
N ARG A 127 -14.36 5.21 0.81
CA ARG A 127 -14.53 6.54 1.43
C ARG A 127 -14.21 6.53 2.91
N ASP A 128 -14.59 5.46 3.59
CA ASP A 128 -14.30 5.24 5.01
C ASP A 128 -13.67 3.85 5.15
N THR A 129 -12.34 3.86 5.29
CA THR A 129 -11.54 2.64 5.40
C THR A 129 -11.91 1.84 6.65
N ARG A 130 -12.23 2.51 7.76
CA ARG A 130 -12.59 1.83 9.01
C ARG A 130 -13.94 1.12 8.87
N ALA A 131 -14.95 1.80 8.32
CA ALA A 131 -16.26 1.20 8.04
C ALA A 131 -16.17 0.07 7.00
N PHE A 132 -15.33 0.24 5.97
CA PHE A 132 -15.07 -0.80 4.97
C PHE A 132 -14.47 -2.06 5.61
N LEU A 133 -13.45 -1.93 6.45
CA LEU A 133 -12.79 -3.06 7.12
C LEU A 133 -13.67 -3.74 8.16
N ALA A 134 -14.56 -2.99 8.82
CA ALA A 134 -15.57 -3.56 9.71
C ALA A 134 -16.67 -4.35 8.96
N SER A 135 -16.81 -4.13 7.64
CA SER A 135 -17.81 -4.82 6.83
C SER A 135 -17.42 -6.26 6.56
N LYS A 136 -18.24 -7.20 7.03
CA LYS A 136 -18.10 -8.63 6.74
C LYS A 136 -18.32 -9.01 5.26
N PHE A 137 -18.94 -8.12 4.49
CA PHE A 137 -19.36 -8.41 3.11
C PHE A 137 -18.35 -7.94 2.08
N PHE A 138 -17.73 -6.77 2.28
CA PHE A 138 -16.87 -6.16 1.28
C PHE A 138 -15.38 -6.40 1.54
N ALA A 139 -14.94 -6.38 2.80
CA ALA A 139 -13.54 -6.62 3.12
C ALA A 139 -13.23 -8.12 2.99
N GLN A 140 -12.22 -8.45 2.19
CA GLN A 140 -11.76 -9.82 2.13
C GLN A 140 -11.11 -10.22 3.46
N PRO A 141 -11.36 -11.46 3.95
CA PRO A 141 -10.70 -11.94 5.14
C PRO A 141 -9.18 -11.98 4.93
N PRO A 142 -8.37 -11.78 5.99
CA PRO A 142 -6.94 -11.98 5.89
C PRO A 142 -6.61 -13.37 5.36
N ALA A 143 -5.55 -13.47 4.57
CA ALA A 143 -5.02 -14.73 4.07
C ALA A 143 -4.20 -15.42 5.17
N LEU A 144 -4.87 -15.76 6.28
CA LEU A 144 -4.31 -16.62 7.32
C LEU A 144 -3.99 -17.96 6.67
N ASP A 145 -2.73 -18.36 6.66
CA ASP A 145 -2.35 -19.71 6.22
C ASP A 145 -3.08 -20.70 7.12
N VAL A 146 -4.17 -21.25 6.60
CA VAL A 146 -4.77 -22.41 7.21
C VAL A 146 -5.02 -23.38 6.09
N ARG A 147 -4.29 -24.49 6.20
CA ARG A 147 -4.70 -25.85 5.85
C ARG A 147 -6.09 -26.22 6.42
N SER A 148 -7.04 -25.28 6.53
CA SER A 148 -8.40 -25.47 7.02
C SER A 148 -9.19 -26.18 5.94
N HIS A 149 -8.93 -27.48 5.80
CA HIS A 149 -9.86 -28.59 5.55
C HIS A 149 -10.88 -28.52 4.40
N PHE A 150 -11.05 -27.40 3.71
CA PHE A 150 -11.94 -27.26 2.58
C PHE A 150 -11.13 -27.48 1.32
N ARG A 151 -10.84 -28.77 1.11
CA ARG A 151 -10.27 -29.36 -0.09
C ARG A 151 -11.29 -29.28 -1.25
N VAL A 152 -11.87 -28.11 -1.50
CA VAL A 152 -12.68 -27.90 -2.71
C VAL A 152 -11.71 -27.58 -3.84
N LEU A 153 -11.35 -28.66 -4.51
CA LEU A 153 -10.96 -28.87 -5.90
C LEU A 153 -10.94 -27.65 -6.85
N LEU A 154 -10.33 -26.53 -6.47
CA LEU A 154 -9.87 -25.53 -7.41
C LEU A 154 -8.37 -25.72 -7.62
N PRO A 155 -7.92 -26.13 -8.81
CA PRO A 155 -6.52 -26.18 -9.16
C PRO A 155 -6.05 -24.74 -9.46
N CYS A 156 -5.89 -23.93 -8.43
CA CYS A 156 -5.26 -22.61 -8.54
C CYS A 156 -3.98 -22.59 -7.69
N THR A 157 -2.88 -22.87 -8.39
CA THR A 157 -1.51 -22.41 -8.10
C THR A 157 -1.00 -22.59 -6.67
N GLN A 158 -0.72 -23.86 -6.38
CA GLN A 158 0.03 -24.40 -5.26
C GLN A 158 1.49 -23.90 -5.21
N LYS A 159 1.77 -22.63 -4.86
CA LYS A 159 3.11 -22.26 -4.35
C LYS A 159 3.33 -20.91 -3.67
N LEU A 160 2.33 -20.05 -3.49
CA LEU A 160 2.60 -18.72 -2.95
C LEU A 160 1.54 -18.28 -1.93
N GLN A 161 1.27 -19.14 -0.95
CA GLN A 161 0.72 -18.67 0.32
C GLN A 161 1.88 -17.94 0.99
N ASP A 162 1.91 -16.61 0.86
CA ASP A 162 2.96 -15.81 1.46
C ASP A 162 2.80 -15.86 2.99
N PRO A 163 3.69 -16.53 3.75
CA PRO A 163 3.59 -16.62 5.20
C PRO A 163 3.48 -15.24 5.85
N LEU A 164 4.01 -14.20 5.19
CA LEU A 164 3.92 -12.82 5.64
C LEU A 164 2.46 -12.34 5.77
N CYS A 165 1.52 -12.81 4.95
CA CYS A 165 0.12 -12.39 5.05
C CYS A 165 -0.49 -12.69 6.42
N ALA A 166 -0.15 -13.84 7.00
CA ALA A 166 -0.65 -14.25 8.31
C ALA A 166 -0.03 -13.43 9.45
N GLU A 167 1.25 -13.10 9.33
CA GLU A 167 1.96 -12.24 10.29
C GLU A 167 1.41 -10.82 10.25
N PHE A 168 1.22 -10.25 9.05
CA PHE A 168 0.61 -8.93 8.88
C PHE A 168 -0.85 -8.87 9.30
N ALA A 169 -1.55 -9.99 9.43
CA ALA A 169 -2.95 -10.01 9.87
C ALA A 169 -3.14 -9.76 11.37
N GLN A 170 -2.05 -9.78 12.15
CA GLN A 170 -2.08 -9.51 13.58
C GLN A 170 -2.47 -8.05 13.87
N GLU A 171 -3.24 -7.83 14.92
CA GLU A 171 -3.70 -6.50 15.33
C GLU A 171 -2.52 -5.68 15.88
N GLU A 172 -1.55 -6.34 16.51
CA GLU A 172 -0.33 -5.73 17.05
C GLU A 172 0.47 -5.05 15.94
N VAL A 173 0.53 -5.65 14.75
CA VAL A 173 1.18 -5.06 13.58
C VAL A 173 0.43 -3.81 13.13
N LEU A 174 -0.90 -3.81 13.16
CA LEU A 174 -1.69 -2.61 12.86
C LEU A 174 -1.40 -1.50 13.88
N GLN A 175 -1.37 -1.82 15.18
CA GLN A 175 -1.05 -0.86 16.23
C GLN A 175 0.36 -0.27 16.03
N MET A 176 1.35 -1.08 15.68
CA MET A 176 2.70 -0.62 15.33
C MET A 176 2.68 0.32 14.12
N LEU A 177 1.95 -0.02 13.05
CA LEU A 177 1.82 0.82 11.86
C LEU A 177 1.18 2.17 12.19
N MET A 178 0.19 2.21 13.07
CA MET A 178 -0.46 3.45 13.52
C MET A 178 0.48 4.37 14.33
N THR A 179 1.62 3.88 14.84
CA THR A 179 2.61 4.74 15.51
C THR A 179 3.49 5.51 14.53
N VAL A 180 3.59 5.06 13.27
CA VAL A 180 4.51 5.60 12.26
C VAL A 180 3.80 6.20 11.05
N LEU A 181 2.56 5.79 10.78
CA LEU A 181 1.76 6.25 9.65
C LEU A 181 0.45 6.88 10.13
N PRO A 182 -0.12 7.83 9.35
CA PRO A 182 -1.48 8.28 9.56
C PRO A 182 -2.47 7.10 9.56
N GLU A 183 -3.51 7.18 10.39
CA GLU A 183 -4.44 6.07 10.63
C GLU A 183 -4.98 5.42 9.35
N GLU A 184 -5.48 6.23 8.41
CA GLU A 184 -6.06 5.73 7.16
C GLU A 184 -5.01 5.00 6.30
N THR A 185 -3.78 5.51 6.28
CA THR A 185 -2.66 4.90 5.53
C THR A 185 -2.22 3.58 6.18
N ALA A 186 -2.18 3.54 7.52
CA ALA A 186 -1.87 2.33 8.28
C ALA A 186 -2.91 1.22 8.04
N LEU A 187 -4.21 1.56 8.09
CA LEU A 187 -5.30 0.62 7.82
C LEU A 187 -5.26 0.07 6.39
N VAL A 188 -5.00 0.92 5.40
CA VAL A 188 -4.84 0.49 4.00
C VAL A 188 -3.62 -0.42 3.83
N LEU A 189 -2.48 -0.07 4.42
CA LEU A 189 -1.27 -0.88 4.33
C LEU A 189 -1.44 -2.24 5.00
N TRP A 190 -2.03 -2.25 6.20
CA TRP A 190 -2.38 -3.48 6.92
C TRP A 190 -3.32 -4.36 6.10
N TYR A 191 -4.37 -3.77 5.49
CA TYR A 191 -5.25 -4.49 4.57
C TYR A 191 -4.48 -5.09 3.39
N ASN A 192 -3.66 -4.29 2.72
CA ASN A 192 -2.94 -4.73 1.53
C ASN A 192 -1.95 -5.86 1.84
N LYS A 193 -1.28 -5.83 2.99
CA LYS A 193 -0.24 -6.82 3.34
C LYS A 193 -0.78 -8.12 3.91
N SER A 194 -1.94 -8.09 4.54
CA SER A 194 -2.54 -9.29 5.14
C SER A 194 -3.48 -10.06 4.21
N ARG A 195 -3.71 -9.57 2.98
CA ARG A 195 -4.57 -10.22 1.98
C ARG A 195 -3.76 -10.66 0.77
N ALA A 196 -4.09 -11.82 0.20
CA ALA A 196 -3.36 -12.37 -0.93
C ALA A 196 -3.50 -11.55 -2.23
N MET A 197 -4.72 -11.07 -2.55
CA MET A 197 -5.00 -10.45 -3.85
C MET A 197 -5.73 -9.11 -3.80
N SER A 198 -6.62 -8.89 -2.83
CA SER A 198 -7.40 -7.64 -2.76
C SER A 198 -6.55 -6.50 -2.23
N ARG A 199 -6.67 -5.34 -2.87
CA ARG A 199 -5.91 -4.13 -2.54
C ARG A 199 -6.83 -2.91 -2.49
N ILE A 200 -6.46 -1.96 -1.65
CA ILE A 200 -6.93 -0.57 -1.65
C ILE A 200 -5.72 0.29 -2.03
N CYS A 201 -5.84 1.11 -3.08
CA CYS A 201 -4.77 2.03 -3.45
C CYS A 201 -4.65 3.14 -2.40
N PRO A 202 -3.52 3.29 -1.69
CA PRO A 202 -3.42 4.30 -0.63
C PRO A 202 -3.51 5.74 -1.16
N ALA A 203 -3.18 5.98 -2.43
CA ALA A 203 -3.22 7.32 -3.01
C ALA A 203 -4.61 7.76 -3.48
N CYS A 204 -5.43 6.85 -4.01
CA CYS A 204 -6.73 7.20 -4.62
C CYS A 204 -7.90 6.39 -4.10
N GLN A 205 -7.67 5.57 -3.07
CA GLN A 205 -8.63 4.67 -2.42
C GLN A 205 -9.31 3.65 -3.34
N ARG A 206 -8.75 3.38 -4.52
CA ARG A 206 -9.31 2.41 -5.50
C ARG A 206 -9.23 0.99 -4.97
N LEU A 207 -10.36 0.27 -5.01
CA LEU A 207 -10.41 -1.17 -4.80
C LEU A 207 -10.04 -1.88 -6.10
N TYR A 208 -9.10 -2.82 -6.01
CA TYR A 208 -8.65 -3.61 -7.15
C TYR A 208 -8.03 -4.94 -6.70
N ARG A 209 -7.74 -5.82 -7.65
CA ARG A 209 -7.00 -7.07 -7.43
C ARG A 209 -5.61 -6.97 -8.06
N LEU A 210 -4.62 -7.63 -7.45
CA LEU A 210 -3.29 -7.73 -8.04
C LEU A 210 -3.36 -8.26 -9.48
N GLY A 211 -2.70 -7.56 -10.41
CA GLY A 211 -2.71 -7.86 -11.83
C GLY A 211 -3.77 -7.12 -12.64
N ASP A 212 -4.71 -6.43 -11.99
CA ASP A 212 -5.69 -5.60 -12.70
C ASP A 212 -4.98 -4.45 -13.43
N VAL A 213 -5.22 -4.34 -14.73
CA VAL A 213 -4.89 -3.15 -15.52
C VAL A 213 -6.10 -2.23 -15.49
N LEU A 214 -6.04 -1.23 -14.61
CA LEU A 214 -7.17 -0.35 -14.36
C LEU A 214 -7.17 0.79 -15.39
N PRO A 215 -8.35 1.29 -15.79
CA PRO A 215 -8.43 2.47 -16.65
C PRO A 215 -7.63 3.61 -16.04
N ASP A 216 -6.79 4.22 -16.88
CA ASP A 216 -6.01 5.37 -16.50
C ASP A 216 -6.95 6.50 -16.07
N HIS A 217 -6.44 7.37 -15.20
CA HIS A 217 -7.18 8.56 -14.79
C HIS A 217 -7.31 9.60 -15.91
N LEU A 218 -6.62 9.38 -17.03
CA LEU A 218 -6.61 10.25 -18.21
C LEU A 218 -7.50 9.64 -19.31
N PRO A 219 -8.52 10.37 -19.80
CA PRO A 219 -9.58 9.83 -20.64
C PRO A 219 -9.17 9.43 -22.08
N ASP A 220 -7.90 9.55 -22.46
CA ASP A 220 -7.46 9.50 -23.87
C ASP A 220 -6.35 8.46 -24.15
N SER A 221 -6.08 7.57 -23.20
CA SER A 221 -5.18 6.44 -23.44
C SER A 221 -6.00 5.31 -24.06
N GLY A 222 -5.68 4.96 -25.32
CA GLY A 222 -6.20 3.74 -25.94
C GLY A 222 -5.92 2.50 -25.07
N PRO A 223 -6.61 1.36 -25.33
CA PRO A 223 -6.41 0.15 -24.54
C PRO A 223 -4.92 -0.25 -24.53
N PRO A 224 -4.31 -0.45 -23.35
CA PRO A 224 -2.90 -0.87 -23.26
C PRO A 224 -2.70 -2.21 -23.98
N LEU A 225 -1.67 -2.27 -24.83
CA LEU A 225 -1.34 -3.48 -25.58
C LEU A 225 -0.94 -4.64 -24.65
N GLU A 226 -0.26 -4.36 -23.52
CA GLU A 226 0.08 -5.33 -22.47
C GLU A 226 0.23 -4.62 -21.10
N PRO A 227 -0.05 -5.30 -19.97
CA PRO A 227 0.23 -4.78 -18.64
C PRO A 227 1.74 -4.52 -18.49
N PRO A 228 2.17 -3.32 -18.08
CA PRO A 228 3.58 -3.12 -17.74
C PRO A 228 3.97 -4.08 -16.61
N THR A 229 5.00 -4.90 -16.81
CA THR A 229 5.48 -5.84 -15.78
C THR A 229 5.79 -5.14 -14.45
N GLN A 230 6.26 -3.90 -14.53
CA GLN A 230 6.53 -3.03 -13.37
C GLN A 230 5.27 -2.66 -12.59
N LEU A 231 4.10 -2.56 -13.23
CA LEU A 231 2.85 -2.25 -12.55
C LEU A 231 2.48 -3.36 -11.57
N TYR A 232 2.55 -4.63 -12.02
CA TYR A 232 2.26 -5.77 -11.15
C TYR A 232 3.22 -5.83 -9.95
N ARG A 233 4.52 -5.58 -10.19
CA ARG A 233 5.52 -5.50 -9.11
C ARG A 233 5.17 -4.41 -8.12
N GLU A 234 4.87 -3.20 -8.60
CA GLU A 234 4.48 -2.10 -7.72
C GLU A 234 3.21 -2.41 -6.93
N GLN A 235 2.16 -2.91 -7.58
CA GLN A 235 0.91 -3.29 -6.91
C GLN A 235 1.16 -4.30 -5.76
N THR A 236 2.15 -5.18 -5.93
CA THR A 236 2.56 -6.15 -4.92
C THR A 236 3.37 -5.50 -3.80
N ILE A 237 4.30 -4.61 -4.14
CA ILE A 237 5.18 -3.91 -3.20
C ILE A 237 4.38 -2.96 -2.31
N SER A 238 3.70 -1.98 -2.91
CA SER A 238 3.11 -0.84 -2.21
C SER A 238 1.58 -0.84 -2.18
N GLY A 239 0.93 -1.62 -3.05
CA GLY A 239 -0.51 -1.52 -3.25
C GLY A 239 -0.93 -0.29 -4.06
N LEU A 240 -0.02 0.37 -4.79
CA LEU A 240 -0.37 1.48 -5.69
C LEU A 240 -0.88 0.94 -7.02
N CYS A 241 -2.01 1.49 -7.48
CA CYS A 241 -2.76 0.91 -8.60
C CYS A 241 -2.36 1.42 -9.99
N SER A 242 -1.54 2.47 -10.09
CA SER A 242 -1.13 3.08 -11.37
C SER A 242 0.17 3.87 -11.21
N PRO A 243 0.89 4.15 -12.32
CA PRO A 243 2.06 5.03 -12.31
C PRO A 243 1.74 6.43 -11.76
N VAL A 244 0.54 6.95 -12.05
CA VAL A 244 0.08 8.26 -11.54
C VAL A 244 -0.03 8.25 -10.02
N CYS A 245 -0.64 7.22 -9.43
CA CYS A 245 -0.76 7.10 -7.98
C CYS A 245 0.60 7.03 -7.28
N PHE A 246 1.60 6.45 -7.96
CA PHE A 246 2.95 6.43 -7.41
C PHE A 246 3.72 7.71 -7.59
N ILE A 247 3.56 8.43 -8.70
CA ILE A 247 4.08 9.80 -8.81
C ILE A 247 3.56 10.67 -7.67
N VAL A 248 2.28 10.50 -7.29
CA VAL A 248 1.70 11.18 -6.12
C VAL A 248 2.37 10.74 -4.82
N ALA A 249 2.61 9.43 -4.64
CA ALA A 249 3.29 8.92 -3.44
C ALA A 249 4.77 9.32 -3.35
N SER A 250 5.44 9.47 -4.49
CA SER A 250 6.86 9.84 -4.61
C SER A 250 7.07 11.34 -4.78
N PHE A 251 6.04 12.17 -4.62
CA PHE A 251 6.11 13.61 -4.92
C PHE A 251 7.16 14.36 -4.09
N ASN A 252 7.48 13.86 -2.90
CA ASN A 252 8.56 14.38 -2.04
C ASN A 252 9.96 13.96 -2.49
N TYR A 253 10.08 13.04 -3.45
CA TYR A 253 11.31 12.43 -3.94
C TYR A 253 11.32 12.33 -5.48
N PRO A 254 11.15 13.45 -6.21
CA PRO A 254 11.01 13.42 -7.67
C PRO A 254 12.22 12.76 -8.34
N GLY A 255 13.43 12.98 -7.82
CA GLY A 255 14.67 12.37 -8.32
C GLY A 255 14.76 10.84 -8.18
N ALA A 256 13.94 10.22 -7.33
CA ALA A 256 13.89 8.77 -7.13
C ALA A 256 12.68 8.11 -7.80
N THR A 257 11.68 8.88 -8.25
CA THR A 257 10.42 8.35 -8.80
C THR A 257 10.67 7.28 -9.86
N ARG A 258 11.43 7.60 -10.91
CA ARG A 258 11.63 6.65 -12.02
C ARG A 258 12.46 5.44 -11.62
N SER A 259 13.48 5.65 -10.79
CA SER A 259 14.40 4.58 -10.41
C SER A 259 13.81 3.65 -9.35
N ALA A 260 12.83 4.12 -8.57
CA ALA A 260 12.19 3.36 -7.49
C ALA A 260 10.92 2.59 -7.89
N TRP A 261 10.36 2.87 -9.08
CA TRP A 261 9.11 2.25 -9.53
C TRP A 261 9.25 0.73 -9.73
N GLY A 262 8.44 -0.04 -9.00
CA GLY A 262 8.43 -1.51 -9.10
C GLY A 262 9.70 -2.20 -8.63
N LYS A 263 10.52 -1.52 -7.80
CA LYS A 263 11.77 -2.04 -7.26
C LYS A 263 11.78 -2.07 -5.73
N MET A 264 12.41 -3.10 -5.19
CA MET A 264 12.71 -3.24 -3.76
C MET A 264 14.05 -2.58 -3.41
N GLU A 265 14.35 -2.47 -2.11
CA GLU A 265 15.58 -1.85 -1.60
C GLU A 265 16.86 -2.45 -2.21
N ASP A 266 16.92 -3.77 -2.34
CA ASP A 266 18.07 -4.51 -2.88
C ASP A 266 18.35 -4.23 -4.37
N GLU A 267 17.37 -3.65 -5.08
CA GLU A 267 17.47 -3.29 -6.49
C GLU A 267 17.81 -1.80 -6.72
N PHE A 268 17.98 -1.02 -5.66
CA PHE A 268 18.32 0.40 -5.75
C PHE A 268 19.81 0.62 -5.96
N ASP A 269 20.14 1.65 -6.74
CA ASP A 269 21.50 2.20 -6.74
C ASP A 269 21.70 3.11 -5.53
N ASP A 270 22.96 3.28 -5.10
CA ASP A 270 23.33 4.12 -3.96
C ASP A 270 22.75 5.53 -4.06
N TYR A 271 22.64 6.05 -5.29
CA TYR A 271 22.05 7.35 -5.54
C TYR A 271 20.55 7.38 -5.20
N THR A 272 19.73 6.48 -5.78
CA THR A 272 18.30 6.41 -5.48
C THR A 272 18.07 6.18 -4.00
N TRP A 273 18.86 5.31 -3.38
CA TRP A 273 18.77 5.05 -1.95
C TRP A 273 19.06 6.29 -1.12
N SER A 274 20.08 7.07 -1.49
CA SER A 274 20.41 8.32 -0.81
C SER A 274 19.32 9.39 -0.96
N VAL A 275 18.68 9.47 -2.15
CA VAL A 275 17.58 10.41 -2.41
C VAL A 275 16.36 10.03 -1.58
N LEU A 276 15.99 8.75 -1.56
CA LEU A 276 14.87 8.25 -0.76
C LEU A 276 15.10 8.47 0.73
N ASN A 277 16.29 8.20 1.25
CA ASN A 277 16.58 8.41 2.68
C ASN A 277 16.84 9.88 3.04
N GLY A 278 16.85 10.79 2.06
CA GLY A 278 16.95 12.22 2.30
C GLY A 278 15.71 12.83 2.95
N PRO A 279 15.80 14.09 3.40
CA PRO A 279 14.69 14.83 4.01
C PRO A 279 13.51 15.10 3.06
N GLY A 280 13.62 14.75 1.78
CA GLY A 280 12.64 15.07 0.75
C GLY A 280 12.62 16.56 0.41
N GLU A 281 11.90 16.91 -0.65
CA GLU A 281 11.78 18.31 -1.11
C GLU A 281 10.68 19.11 -0.37
N ASN A 282 9.97 18.50 0.58
CA ASN A 282 8.79 19.07 1.25
C ASN A 282 7.70 19.59 0.28
N ASN A 283 7.65 19.01 -0.94
CA ASN A 283 6.71 19.41 -1.97
C ASN A 283 5.26 19.04 -1.62
N ALA A 284 5.06 17.90 -0.95
CA ALA A 284 3.76 17.46 -0.48
C ALA A 284 3.52 17.98 0.94
N GLN A 285 2.76 19.07 1.06
CA GLN A 285 2.30 19.56 2.34
C GLN A 285 1.10 18.73 2.82
N GLY A 286 1.10 18.38 4.11
CA GLY A 286 0.01 17.69 4.78
C GLY A 286 0.25 16.20 5.05
N ASP A 287 -0.53 15.67 5.99
CA ASP A 287 -0.36 14.33 6.56
C ASP A 287 -0.46 13.22 5.50
N LEU A 288 -1.31 13.41 4.48
CA LEU A 288 -1.47 12.45 3.39
C LEU A 288 -0.19 12.34 2.55
N GLY A 289 0.41 13.47 2.16
CA GLY A 289 1.63 13.46 1.35
C GLY A 289 2.81 12.84 2.08
N ILE A 290 2.97 13.18 3.36
CA ILE A 290 3.98 12.60 4.26
C ILE A 290 3.73 11.10 4.41
N GLY A 291 2.50 10.71 4.75
CA GLY A 291 2.08 9.32 4.93
C GLY A 291 2.28 8.45 3.70
N LEU A 292 1.95 8.96 2.51
CA LEU A 292 2.17 8.24 1.25
C LEU A 292 3.67 8.06 0.96
N SER A 293 4.47 9.11 1.19
CA SER A 293 5.91 9.02 0.98
C SER A 293 6.61 8.08 1.98
N MET A 294 6.11 8.02 3.21
CA MET A 294 6.56 7.09 4.24
C MET A 294 6.13 5.65 3.92
N LEU A 295 4.86 5.42 3.57
CA LEU A 295 4.36 4.13 3.10
C LEU A 295 5.18 3.63 1.92
N MET A 296 5.47 4.51 0.96
CA MET A 296 6.31 4.18 -0.17
C MET A 296 7.65 3.65 0.32
N LYS A 297 8.41 4.38 1.14
CA LYS A 297 9.70 3.91 1.68
C LYS A 297 9.60 2.59 2.44
N MET A 298 8.69 2.52 3.41
CA MET A 298 8.51 1.34 4.26
C MET A 298 8.28 0.10 3.41
N THR A 299 7.42 0.17 2.39
CA THR A 299 7.08 -0.99 1.56
C THR A 299 8.21 -1.52 0.69
N ARG A 300 9.35 -0.83 0.58
CA ARG A 300 10.55 -1.32 -0.14
C ARG A 300 11.53 -2.05 0.76
N LEU A 301 11.41 -1.85 2.06
CA LEU A 301 12.20 -2.56 3.06
C LEU A 301 11.61 -3.97 3.25
N PRO A 302 12.45 -4.98 3.52
CA PRO A 302 11.96 -6.23 4.08
C PRO A 302 11.21 -5.96 5.39
N ASP A 303 10.10 -6.66 5.61
CA ASP A 303 9.23 -6.54 6.80
C ASP A 303 8.81 -5.09 7.13
N LEU A 304 8.68 -4.25 6.09
CA LEU A 304 8.36 -2.83 6.18
C LEU A 304 9.38 -1.97 6.95
N GLY A 305 10.54 -2.52 7.31
CA GLY A 305 11.50 -1.86 8.20
C GLY A 305 11.00 -1.72 9.64
N LEU A 306 9.95 -2.46 10.05
CA LEU A 306 9.38 -2.35 11.39
C LEU A 306 10.37 -2.74 12.49
N ALA A 307 11.25 -3.72 12.22
CA ALA A 307 12.31 -4.09 13.16
C ALA A 307 13.22 -2.89 13.48
N GLN A 308 13.61 -2.11 12.47
CA GLN A 308 14.44 -0.92 12.64
C GLN A 308 13.67 0.21 13.33
N LEU A 309 12.42 0.46 12.91
CA LEU A 309 11.60 1.55 13.43
C LEU A 309 11.19 1.34 14.90
N CYS A 310 10.90 0.11 15.30
CA CYS A 310 10.36 -0.18 16.63
C CYS A 310 11.43 -0.59 17.64
N LEU A 311 12.52 -1.23 17.22
CA LEU A 311 13.58 -1.67 18.13
C LEU A 311 14.75 -0.69 18.23
N GLY A 312 14.80 0.32 17.36
CA GLY A 312 15.89 1.30 17.34
C GLY A 312 17.26 0.66 17.12
N MET A 313 17.28 -0.53 16.51
CA MET A 313 18.51 -1.24 16.20
C MET A 313 19.16 -0.53 15.02
N ASP A 314 20.21 0.25 15.31
CA ASP A 314 21.07 0.78 14.27
C ASP A 314 21.69 -0.42 13.53
N SER A 315 21.60 -0.42 12.19
CA SER A 315 22.01 -1.53 11.34
C SER A 315 23.48 -1.94 11.51
N GLU A 316 24.29 -1.09 12.14
CA GLU A 316 25.72 -1.33 12.41
C GLU A 316 25.97 -2.38 13.49
N ASP A 317 25.00 -2.71 14.35
CA ASP A 317 25.17 -3.67 15.45
C ASP A 317 24.84 -5.13 15.08
N VAL A 318 24.17 -5.38 13.95
CA VAL A 318 23.71 -6.73 13.56
C VAL A 318 24.81 -7.54 12.87
N ASP A 319 25.69 -6.88 12.10
CA ASP A 319 26.78 -7.56 11.39
C ASP A 319 27.88 -8.10 12.32
N GLY A 320 27.91 -7.68 13.58
CA GLY A 320 28.90 -8.12 14.58
C GLY A 320 28.61 -9.47 15.25
N LEU A 321 27.37 -9.98 15.17
CA LEU A 321 26.95 -11.16 15.94
C LEU A 321 26.82 -12.45 15.11
N ALA A 322 26.86 -12.36 13.77
CA ALA A 322 26.71 -13.53 12.90
C ALA A 322 28.02 -14.35 12.73
N GLU A 323 29.19 -13.81 13.08
CA GLU A 323 30.48 -14.47 12.82
C GLU A 323 31.08 -15.23 14.02
N GLU A 324 30.60 -15.07 15.26
CA GLU A 324 31.27 -15.65 16.45
C GLU A 324 30.79 -17.07 16.86
N GLY A 325 29.84 -17.69 16.13
CA GLY A 325 29.14 -18.90 16.62
C GLY A 325 29.61 -20.28 16.13
N TRP A 326 30.52 -20.39 15.15
CA TRP A 326 30.88 -21.68 14.51
C TRP A 326 32.34 -22.09 14.71
N SER A 327 32.89 -21.91 15.92
CA SER A 327 34.11 -22.62 16.30
C SER A 327 33.79 -24.07 16.67
N GLU A 328 33.78 -24.88 15.61
CA GLU A 328 33.69 -26.34 15.59
C GLU A 328 34.60 -26.98 16.66
N SER A 329 33.97 -27.42 17.75
CA SER A 329 34.63 -28.25 18.76
C SER A 329 34.93 -29.62 18.14
N ARG A 330 36.13 -29.78 17.61
CA ARG A 330 36.68 -31.09 17.21
C ARG A 330 36.81 -31.96 18.46
N VAL A 331 35.83 -32.81 18.67
CA VAL A 331 35.91 -33.93 19.61
C VAL A 331 36.93 -34.91 19.03
N GLY A 332 38.11 -34.94 19.64
CA GLY A 332 39.10 -35.98 19.40
C GLY A 332 38.53 -37.34 19.79
N THR A 333 38.67 -38.31 18.90
CA THR A 333 38.45 -39.73 19.21
C THR A 333 39.81 -40.43 19.33
N PRO A 334 39.95 -41.37 20.29
CA PRO A 334 41.22 -41.95 20.73
C PRO A 334 41.87 -42.92 19.75
#